data_AF-A0A653U3M2-F1
#
_entry.id   AF-A0A653U3M2-F1
#
_cell.length_a   1.000
_cell.length_b   1.000
_cell.length_c   1.000
_cell.angle_alpha   90.00
_cell.angle_beta   90.00
_cell.angle_gamma   90.00
#
_symmetry.space_group_name_H-M   'P 1'
#
loop_
_entity.id
_entity.type
_entity.pdbx_description
1 polymer ?
#
loop_
_entity_poly.entity_id
_entity_poly.type
_entity_poly.pdbx_seq_one_letter_code
_entity_poly.pdbx_strand_id
1 'polypeptide(L)'
;MILVGMRPTLTVAVAILLLTAGCGGSDEPKDAGDDPTTTPAPTVTTTPTTAPTPTATTPTPTKATPASTLIDYGDDGITVARGADTAKLTGAPQDFKDFIAADLQRQQDTKDDVCAKKPEIHVERVDTRGWAAGGTFIPQCGGNANLWAKVAGGWREVWGGQTLPDCAVLEKFRFPASVGGTQCGTPDGKTRRYP
;
A
#
# COMPACT_ATOMS: atom_id res chain seq x y z
N MET A 1 8.48 35.42 -43.69
CA MET A 1 9.82 35.03 -43.19
C MET A 1 9.63 34.04 -42.06
N ILE A 2 9.92 32.76 -42.33
CA ILE A 2 9.73 31.66 -41.38
C ILE A 2 11.09 31.37 -40.75
N LEU A 3 11.25 31.65 -39.46
CA LEU A 3 12.45 31.28 -38.69
C LEU A 3 12.27 29.85 -38.18
N VAL A 4 12.91 28.89 -38.83
CA VAL A 4 13.02 27.50 -38.38
C VAL A 4 14.15 27.44 -37.35
N GLY A 5 13.80 27.33 -36.06
CA GLY A 5 14.75 27.12 -34.98
C GLY A 5 15.17 25.65 -34.88
N MET A 6 16.38 25.33 -35.36
CA MET A 6 17.07 24.06 -35.09
C MET A 6 17.34 23.95 -33.59
N ARG A 7 16.80 22.90 -32.95
CA ARG A 7 17.19 22.51 -31.59
C ARG A 7 18.44 21.62 -31.66
N PRO A 8 19.52 21.91 -30.92
CA PRO A 8 20.67 21.02 -30.85
C PRO A 8 20.32 19.80 -30.00
N THR A 9 20.44 18.62 -30.59
CA THR A 9 20.47 17.33 -29.90
C THR A 9 21.78 17.22 -29.13
N LEU A 10 21.72 17.37 -27.80
CA LEU A 10 22.82 17.04 -26.90
C LEU A 10 22.84 15.52 -26.67
N THR A 11 23.78 14.85 -27.32
CA THR A 11 24.12 13.45 -27.05
C THR A 11 24.93 13.40 -25.74
N VAL A 12 24.28 13.06 -24.63
CA VAL A 12 24.99 12.79 -23.37
C VAL A 12 25.49 11.35 -23.40
N ALA A 13 26.79 11.18 -23.64
CA ALA A 13 27.48 9.91 -23.47
C ALA A 13 27.64 9.63 -21.97
N VAL A 14 26.89 8.67 -21.45
CA VAL A 14 27.04 8.17 -20.07
C VAL A 14 28.20 7.18 -20.06
N ALA A 15 29.34 7.61 -19.51
CA ALA A 15 30.46 6.73 -19.20
C ALA A 15 30.10 5.90 -17.95
N ILE A 16 29.87 4.60 -18.14
CA ILE A 16 29.68 3.63 -17.07
C ILE A 16 31.06 3.29 -16.50
N LEU A 17 31.36 3.84 -15.32
CA LEU A 17 32.51 3.45 -14.50
C LEU A 17 32.12 2.20 -13.69
N LEU A 18 32.57 1.04 -14.16
CA LEU A 18 32.55 -0.22 -13.42
C LEU A 18 33.61 -0.15 -12.30
N LEU A 19 33.15 0.08 -11.06
CA LEU A 19 33.97 -0.08 -9.86
C LEU A 19 33.80 -1.51 -9.32
N THR A 20 34.67 -2.42 -9.76
CA THR A 20 34.91 -3.70 -9.11
C THR A 20 35.92 -3.50 -7.99
N ALA A 21 35.47 -3.51 -6.73
CA ALA A 21 36.32 -3.66 -5.56
C ALA A 21 35.66 -4.66 -4.60
N GLY A 22 36.32 -5.80 -4.41
CA GLY A 22 35.93 -6.84 -3.47
C GLY A 22 36.47 -6.63 -2.06
N CYS A 23 35.86 -7.35 -1.13
CA CYS A 23 36.36 -7.94 0.13
C CYS A 23 35.10 -8.59 0.75
N GLY A 24 34.97 -9.90 0.93
CA GLY A 24 35.98 -10.83 1.44
C GLY A 24 35.96 -10.80 2.96
N GLY A 25 34.86 -11.26 3.57
CA GLY A 25 34.69 -11.35 5.02
C GLY A 25 33.91 -12.61 5.36
N SER A 26 34.64 -13.71 5.53
CA SER A 26 34.15 -14.99 6.04
C SER A 26 34.31 -14.97 7.55
N ASP A 27 33.22 -14.85 8.29
CA ASP A 27 33.18 -15.16 9.72
C ASP A 27 32.57 -16.55 9.89
N GLU A 28 33.44 -17.48 10.23
CA GLU A 28 33.18 -18.88 10.58
C GLU A 28 32.89 -18.95 12.10
N PRO A 29 31.72 -19.44 12.54
CA PRO A 29 31.51 -19.76 13.95
C PRO A 29 32.11 -21.14 14.26
N LYS A 30 33.08 -21.16 15.17
CA LYS A 30 33.62 -22.38 15.78
C LYS A 30 32.58 -23.08 16.65
N ASP A 31 32.43 -24.37 16.42
CA ASP A 31 31.89 -25.37 17.35
C ASP A 31 32.66 -25.40 18.68
N ALA A 32 31.94 -25.64 19.79
CA ALA A 32 32.15 -26.72 20.76
C ALA A 32 31.53 -26.38 22.12
N GLY A 33 30.79 -27.31 22.71
CA GLY A 33 30.49 -27.30 24.14
C GLY A 33 29.21 -28.01 24.54
N ASP A 34 29.31 -29.33 24.71
CA ASP A 34 28.34 -30.19 25.39
C ASP A 34 27.96 -29.69 26.79
N ASP A 35 26.66 -29.74 27.14
CA ASP A 35 26.19 -30.26 28.45
C ASP A 35 24.65 -30.45 28.47
N PRO A 36 24.10 -31.67 28.45
CA PRO A 36 22.69 -31.90 28.73
C PRO A 36 22.46 -32.04 30.24
N THR A 37 22.34 -30.92 30.96
CA THR A 37 21.78 -30.96 32.32
C THR A 37 20.26 -31.11 32.26
N THR A 38 19.78 -32.34 32.45
CA THR A 38 18.37 -32.64 32.68
C THR A 38 17.94 -32.21 34.08
N THR A 39 17.29 -31.06 34.17
CA THR A 39 16.56 -30.64 35.38
C THR A 39 15.27 -31.44 35.51
N PRO A 40 14.99 -32.08 36.67
CA PRO A 40 13.74 -32.79 36.88
C PRO A 40 12.56 -31.80 36.91
N ALA A 41 11.53 -32.11 36.12
CA ALA A 41 10.30 -31.35 36.06
C ALA A 41 9.53 -31.45 37.39
N PRO A 42 9.01 -30.34 37.96
CA PRO A 42 8.18 -30.38 39.16
C PRO A 42 6.83 -31.06 38.87
N THR A 43 6.47 -32.02 39.71
CA THR A 43 5.14 -32.64 39.73
C THR A 43 4.11 -31.58 40.14
N VAL A 44 3.31 -31.13 39.18
CA VAL A 44 2.19 -30.21 39.41
C VAL A 44 1.00 -31.01 39.93
N THR A 45 0.65 -30.83 41.20
CA THR A 45 -0.61 -31.30 41.77
C THR A 45 -1.76 -30.48 41.16
N THR A 46 -2.55 -31.10 40.29
CA THR A 46 -3.74 -30.50 39.70
C THR A 46 -4.87 -30.47 40.72
N THR A 47 -5.12 -29.30 41.32
CA THR A 47 -6.36 -29.04 42.05
C THR A 47 -7.54 -29.11 41.07
N PRO A 48 -8.61 -29.86 41.36
CA PRO A 48 -9.79 -29.88 40.50
C PRO A 48 -10.44 -28.50 40.46
N THR A 49 -10.30 -27.80 39.34
CA THR A 49 -11.01 -26.56 39.06
C THR A 49 -12.47 -26.89 38.77
N THR A 50 -13.37 -26.32 39.55
CA THR A 50 -14.82 -26.33 39.30
C THR A 50 -15.09 -25.76 37.90
N ALA A 51 -15.71 -26.57 37.04
CA ALA A 51 -16.09 -26.16 35.71
C ALA A 51 -17.00 -24.92 35.79
N PRO A 52 -16.67 -23.79 35.13
CA PRO A 52 -17.53 -22.62 35.12
C PRO A 52 -18.85 -22.97 34.42
N THR A 53 -19.96 -22.64 35.08
CA THR A 53 -21.30 -22.73 34.50
C THR A 53 -21.33 -21.96 33.17
N PRO A 54 -21.84 -22.55 32.06
CA PRO A 54 -21.91 -21.86 30.78
C PRO A 54 -22.85 -20.65 30.90
N THR A 55 -22.27 -19.47 30.88
CA THR A 55 -23.03 -18.22 30.72
C THR A 55 -23.63 -18.24 29.31
N ALA A 56 -24.96 -18.35 29.23
CA ALA A 56 -25.69 -18.19 27.98
C ALA A 56 -25.31 -16.86 27.34
N THR A 57 -24.55 -16.92 26.26
CA THR A 57 -24.14 -15.74 25.51
C THR A 57 -25.29 -15.36 24.60
N THR A 58 -26.02 -14.32 24.97
CA THR A 58 -26.98 -13.68 24.06
C THR A 58 -26.24 -13.29 22.78
N PRO A 59 -26.68 -13.74 21.59
CA PRO A 59 -26.00 -13.41 20.35
C PRO A 59 -25.97 -11.89 20.19
N THR A 60 -24.77 -11.33 20.07
CA THR A 60 -24.61 -9.91 19.74
C THR A 60 -25.30 -9.67 18.40
N PRO A 61 -26.21 -8.67 18.30
CA PRO A 61 -26.85 -8.36 17.04
C PRO A 61 -25.78 -8.12 15.98
N THR A 62 -25.80 -8.92 14.92
CA THR A 62 -24.89 -8.77 13.80
C THR A 62 -25.19 -7.41 13.18
N LYS A 63 -24.26 -6.46 13.34
CA LYS A 63 -24.34 -5.14 12.72
C LYS A 63 -24.54 -5.34 11.22
N ALA A 64 -25.61 -4.79 10.67
CA ALA A 64 -25.89 -4.87 9.24
C ALA A 64 -24.66 -4.37 8.47
N THR A 65 -24.19 -5.19 7.53
CA THR A 65 -23.08 -4.80 6.65
C THR A 65 -23.60 -3.64 5.79
N PRO A 66 -22.93 -2.48 5.78
CA PRO A 66 -23.34 -1.35 4.96
C PRO A 66 -23.44 -1.78 3.49
N ALA A 67 -24.46 -1.30 2.79
CA ALA A 67 -24.57 -1.50 1.35
C ALA A 67 -23.32 -0.92 0.66
N SER A 68 -22.74 -1.73 -0.24
CA SER A 68 -21.59 -1.33 -1.05
C SER A 68 -22.02 -0.29 -2.08
N THR A 69 -21.33 0.84 -2.12
CA THR A 69 -21.44 1.79 -3.23
C THR A 69 -20.05 1.95 -3.84
N LEU A 70 -19.92 1.60 -5.11
CA LEU A 70 -18.76 1.98 -5.90
C LEU A 70 -18.98 3.40 -6.41
N ILE A 71 -18.04 4.27 -6.11
CA ILE A 71 -17.97 5.63 -6.62
C ILE A 71 -16.84 5.61 -7.65
N ASP A 72 -17.20 5.85 -8.90
CA ASP A 72 -16.25 5.98 -10.01
C ASP A 72 -16.22 7.45 -10.44
N TYR A 73 -15.04 8.07 -10.38
CA TYR A 73 -14.84 9.47 -10.73
C TYR A 73 -14.54 9.68 -12.22
N GLY A 74 -14.55 8.62 -13.03
CA GLY A 74 -14.27 8.67 -14.46
C GLY A 74 -12.78 8.67 -14.78
N ASP A 75 -12.47 8.80 -16.07
CA ASP A 75 -11.11 8.61 -16.61
C ASP A 75 -10.08 9.62 -16.05
N ASP A 76 -10.53 10.83 -15.70
CA ASP A 76 -9.66 11.87 -15.13
C ASP A 76 -9.51 11.78 -13.59
N GLY A 77 -10.35 10.97 -12.94
CA GLY A 77 -10.46 10.92 -11.49
C GLY A 77 -10.73 12.28 -10.84
N ILE A 78 -10.40 12.39 -9.55
CA ILE A 78 -10.39 13.66 -8.81
C ILE A 78 -8.97 13.96 -8.33
N THR A 79 -8.43 15.09 -8.77
CA THR A 79 -7.15 15.62 -8.26
C THR A 79 -7.34 16.38 -6.96
N VAL A 80 -6.59 15.97 -5.94
CA VAL A 80 -6.44 16.60 -4.64
C VAL A 80 -5.04 17.20 -4.54
N ALA A 81 -4.94 18.52 -4.74
CA ALA A 81 -3.66 19.25 -4.68
C ALA A 81 -3.43 19.95 -3.32
N ARG A 82 -4.49 20.04 -2.50
CA ARG A 82 -4.49 20.59 -1.13
C ARG A 82 -5.61 19.93 -0.32
N GLY A 83 -5.49 19.93 1.00
CA GLY A 83 -6.46 19.25 1.89
C GLY A 83 -7.94 19.62 1.63
N ALA A 84 -8.23 20.89 1.33
CA ALA A 84 -9.59 21.35 1.03
C ALA A 84 -10.20 20.75 -0.26
N ASP A 85 -9.37 20.25 -1.19
CA ASP A 85 -9.87 19.63 -2.42
C ASP A 85 -10.51 18.27 -2.17
N THR A 86 -10.33 17.65 -1.00
CA THR A 86 -11.05 16.42 -0.62
C THR A 86 -12.57 16.59 -0.56
N ALA A 87 -13.07 17.83 -0.51
CA ALA A 87 -14.49 18.13 -0.68
C ALA A 87 -15.03 17.69 -2.06
N LYS A 88 -14.17 17.63 -3.09
CA LYS A 88 -14.51 17.17 -4.45
C LYS A 88 -14.78 15.67 -4.52
N LEU A 89 -14.34 14.88 -3.53
CA LEU A 89 -14.60 13.44 -3.41
C LEU A 89 -16.05 13.20 -2.97
N THR A 90 -17.01 13.60 -3.80
CA THR A 90 -18.43 13.48 -3.50
C THR A 90 -18.80 12.00 -3.30
N GLY A 91 -19.67 11.74 -2.31
CA GLY A 91 -20.07 10.38 -1.91
C GLY A 91 -19.04 9.59 -1.07
N ALA A 92 -17.74 9.92 -1.13
CA ALA A 92 -16.73 9.15 -0.41
C ALA A 92 -16.90 9.27 1.12
N PRO A 93 -16.58 8.21 1.88
CA PRO A 93 -16.60 8.24 3.35
C PRO A 93 -15.71 9.36 3.90
N GLN A 94 -16.14 10.00 4.99
CA GLN A 94 -15.38 11.11 5.58
C GLN A 94 -14.00 10.67 6.06
N ASP A 95 -13.88 9.48 6.66
CA ASP A 95 -12.60 8.94 7.12
C ASP A 95 -11.61 8.68 5.97
N PHE A 96 -12.10 8.37 4.76
CA PHE A 96 -11.27 8.29 3.56
C PHE A 96 -10.78 9.67 3.12
N LYS A 97 -11.65 10.69 3.14
CA LYS A 97 -11.27 12.08 2.83
C LYS A 97 -10.19 12.59 3.79
N ASP A 98 -10.39 12.35 5.08
CA ASP A 98 -9.43 12.72 6.12
C ASP A 98 -8.09 12.02 5.91
N PHE A 99 -8.13 10.73 5.55
CA PHE A 99 -6.92 9.96 5.20
C PHE A 99 -6.18 10.54 4.00
N ILE A 100 -6.87 10.86 2.89
CA ILE A 100 -6.25 11.43 1.68
C ILE A 100 -5.67 12.82 1.96
N ALA A 101 -6.36 13.67 2.73
CA ALA A 101 -5.82 14.97 3.13
C ALA A 101 -4.54 14.81 3.97
N ALA A 102 -4.53 13.87 4.92
CA ALA A 102 -3.35 13.60 5.74
C ALA A 102 -2.21 12.96 4.94
N ASP A 103 -2.51 12.10 3.97
CA ASP A 103 -1.51 11.49 3.10
C ASP A 103 -0.85 12.51 2.19
N LEU A 104 -1.64 13.37 1.54
CA LEU A 104 -1.13 14.48 0.75
C LEU A 104 -0.21 15.38 1.58
N GLN A 105 -0.64 15.73 2.79
CA GLN A 105 0.17 16.57 3.68
C GLN A 105 1.51 15.89 4.01
N ARG A 106 1.50 14.59 4.38
CA ARG A 106 2.74 13.83 4.61
C ARG A 106 3.67 13.88 3.41
N GLN A 107 3.15 13.60 2.21
CA GLN A 107 3.95 13.62 0.99
C GLN A 107 4.53 15.00 0.68
N GLN A 108 3.75 16.06 0.90
CA GLN A 108 4.20 17.44 0.73
C GLN A 108 5.28 17.85 1.75
N ASP A 109 5.20 17.33 2.98
CA ASP A 109 6.18 17.57 4.05
C ASP A 109 7.48 16.78 3.85
N THR A 110 7.43 15.62 3.21
CA THR A 110 8.58 14.76 2.92
C THR A 110 9.14 14.92 1.51
N LYS A 111 8.70 15.95 0.77
CA LYS A 111 9.14 16.14 -0.62
C LYS A 111 10.66 16.35 -0.69
N ASP A 112 11.30 15.82 -1.73
CA ASP A 112 12.69 16.16 -2.01
C ASP A 112 12.79 17.55 -2.68
N ASP A 113 14.02 18.06 -2.77
CA ASP A 113 14.30 19.33 -3.47
C ASP A 113 14.49 19.16 -4.98
N VAL A 114 14.58 17.91 -5.46
CA VAL A 114 14.68 17.60 -6.90
C VAL A 114 13.33 17.87 -7.57
N CYS A 115 12.25 17.53 -6.88
CA CYS A 115 10.88 17.78 -7.30
C CYS A 115 10.39 19.14 -6.77
N ALA A 116 10.64 20.18 -7.57
CA ALA A 116 10.28 21.55 -7.21
C ALA A 116 8.77 21.82 -7.02
N LYS A 117 7.90 20.97 -7.58
CA LYS A 117 6.43 21.05 -7.43
C LYS A 117 5.94 20.11 -6.36
N LYS A 118 4.80 20.48 -5.78
CA LYS A 118 4.15 19.70 -4.73
C LYS A 118 3.52 18.42 -5.31
N PRO A 119 3.56 17.31 -4.57
CA PRO A 119 2.73 16.14 -4.85
C PRO A 119 1.24 16.49 -4.86
N GLU A 120 0.52 15.74 -5.70
CA GLU A 120 -0.93 15.70 -5.85
C GLU A 120 -1.38 14.24 -5.73
N ILE A 121 -2.56 14.01 -5.16
CA ILE A 121 -3.19 12.68 -5.15
C ILE A 121 -4.36 12.68 -6.12
N HIS A 122 -4.39 11.70 -7.01
CA HIS A 122 -5.51 11.40 -7.90
C HIS A 122 -6.31 10.25 -7.31
N VAL A 123 -7.61 10.44 -7.14
CA VAL A 123 -8.54 9.37 -6.71
C VAL A 123 -9.44 9.01 -7.88
N GLU A 124 -9.37 7.75 -8.31
CA GLU A 124 -10.16 7.26 -9.44
C GLU A 124 -11.46 6.59 -8.97
N ARG A 125 -11.34 5.68 -7.98
CA ARG A 125 -12.48 4.90 -7.49
C ARG A 125 -12.45 4.71 -5.99
N VAL A 126 -13.62 4.68 -5.39
CA VAL A 126 -13.82 4.37 -3.96
C VAL A 126 -14.98 3.39 -3.81
N ASP A 127 -14.72 2.23 -3.23
CA ASP A 127 -15.74 1.35 -2.69
C ASP A 127 -15.92 1.67 -1.20
N THR A 128 -17.14 2.09 -0.83
CA THR A 128 -17.48 2.54 0.53
C THR A 128 -17.29 1.47 1.61
N ARG A 129 -17.08 0.21 1.24
CA ARG A 129 -16.73 -0.87 2.18
C ARG A 129 -15.28 -0.83 2.66
N GLY A 130 -14.41 -0.06 2.01
CA GLY A 130 -13.04 0.13 2.46
C GLY A 130 -11.96 -0.18 1.44
N TRP A 131 -12.21 0.04 0.14
CA TRP A 131 -11.19 -0.05 -0.92
C TRP A 131 -11.20 1.20 -1.78
N ALA A 132 -10.05 1.63 -2.25
CA ALA A 132 -9.93 2.73 -3.20
C ALA A 132 -8.72 2.53 -4.12
N ALA A 133 -8.78 3.15 -5.29
CA ALA A 133 -7.72 3.15 -6.30
C ALA A 133 -7.49 4.56 -6.84
N GLY A 134 -6.25 4.82 -7.25
CA GLY A 134 -5.83 6.09 -7.81
C GLY A 134 -4.31 6.14 -7.94
N GLY A 135 -3.73 7.31 -7.70
CA GLY A 135 -2.29 7.49 -7.78
C GLY A 135 -1.78 8.73 -7.07
N THR A 136 -0.47 8.76 -6.86
CA THR A 136 0.26 9.97 -6.49
C THR A 136 1.00 10.49 -7.71
N PHE A 137 0.91 11.79 -7.95
CA PHE A 137 1.59 12.45 -9.04
C PHE A 137 2.35 13.66 -8.51
N ILE A 138 3.62 13.76 -8.88
CA ILE A 138 4.42 14.94 -8.68
C ILE A 138 4.68 15.49 -10.09
N PRO A 139 4.21 16.71 -10.42
CA PRO A 139 4.57 17.33 -11.69
C PRO A 139 6.09 17.24 -11.90
N GLN A 140 6.58 17.18 -13.14
CA GLN A 140 8.00 16.96 -13.53
C GLN A 140 8.73 15.70 -13.02
N CYS A 141 8.22 15.00 -12.02
CA CYS A 141 8.87 13.82 -11.42
C CYS A 141 8.13 12.51 -11.69
N GLY A 142 6.92 12.59 -12.25
CA GLY A 142 6.10 11.43 -12.54
C GLY A 142 5.26 11.02 -11.32
N GLY A 143 4.83 9.77 -11.31
CA GLY A 143 3.91 9.30 -10.28
C GLY A 143 3.87 7.78 -10.20
N ASN A 144 3.05 7.30 -9.30
CA ASN A 144 2.74 5.89 -9.12
C ASN A 144 1.23 5.72 -9.01
N ALA A 145 0.75 4.54 -9.40
CA ALA A 145 -0.57 4.09 -9.01
C ALA A 145 -0.53 3.65 -7.55
N ASN A 146 -1.66 3.78 -6.87
CA ASN A 146 -1.81 3.45 -5.45
C ASN A 146 -3.12 2.69 -5.25
N LEU A 147 -3.09 1.72 -4.35
CA LEU A 147 -4.27 1.05 -3.81
C LEU A 147 -4.34 1.31 -2.32
N TRP A 148 -5.53 1.71 -1.87
CA TRP A 148 -5.82 1.95 -0.46
C TRP A 148 -6.87 0.97 0.04
N ALA A 149 -6.68 0.48 1.26
CA ALA A 149 -7.63 -0.39 1.92
C ALA A 149 -7.81 -0.01 3.38
N LYS A 150 -8.98 -0.32 3.93
CA LYS A 150 -9.28 -0.15 5.35
C LYS A 150 -8.77 -1.38 6.12
N VAL A 151 -7.73 -1.16 6.93
CA VAL A 151 -7.06 -2.20 7.74
C VAL A 151 -7.23 -1.85 9.22
N ALA A 152 -7.78 -2.78 10.00
CA ALA A 152 -8.05 -2.59 11.43
C ALA A 152 -8.83 -1.28 11.74
N GLY A 153 -9.76 -0.91 10.85
CA GLY A 153 -10.60 0.27 11.01
C GLY A 153 -10.01 1.58 10.48
N GLY A 154 -8.75 1.61 10.00
CA GLY A 154 -8.12 2.80 9.41
C GLY A 154 -7.68 2.58 7.96
N TRP A 155 -7.73 3.64 7.16
CA TRP A 155 -7.24 3.62 5.78
C TRP A 155 -5.72 3.59 5.74
N ARG A 156 -5.18 2.80 4.79
CA ARG A 156 -3.74 2.69 4.52
C ARG A 156 -3.52 2.49 3.04
N GLU A 157 -2.40 3.01 2.55
CA GLU A 157 -1.85 2.51 1.29
C GLU A 157 -1.34 1.09 1.52
N VAL A 158 -1.79 0.18 0.66
CA VAL A 158 -1.44 -1.24 0.73
C VAL A 158 -0.66 -1.71 -0.49
N TRP A 159 -0.59 -0.86 -1.52
CA TRP A 159 0.30 -1.02 -2.66
C TRP A 159 0.51 0.32 -3.35
N GLY A 160 1.72 0.53 -3.84
CA GLY A 160 2.10 1.68 -4.66
C GLY A 160 3.14 1.23 -5.68
N GLY A 161 2.97 1.60 -6.95
CA GLY A 161 3.89 1.18 -8.00
C GLY A 161 3.56 1.70 -9.40
N GLN A 162 4.46 1.43 -10.34
CA GLN A 162 4.30 1.76 -11.76
C GLN A 162 3.91 0.54 -12.62
N THR A 163 3.71 -0.62 -12.00
CA THR A 163 3.34 -1.87 -12.66
C THR A 163 1.94 -2.30 -12.21
N LEU A 164 1.47 -3.48 -12.66
CA LEU A 164 0.26 -4.07 -12.08
C LEU A 164 0.46 -4.39 -10.59
N PRO A 165 -0.60 -4.28 -9.77
CA PRO A 165 -0.59 -4.77 -8.39
C PRO A 165 -0.30 -6.27 -8.33
N ASP A 166 0.46 -6.69 -7.32
CA ASP A 166 0.71 -8.12 -7.10
C ASP A 166 -0.59 -8.84 -6.71
N CYS A 167 -0.81 -10.03 -7.27
CA CYS A 167 -1.99 -10.83 -6.94
C CYS A 167 -2.09 -11.11 -5.44
N ALA A 168 -0.94 -11.30 -4.77
CA ALA A 168 -0.90 -11.52 -3.33
C ALA A 168 -1.44 -10.31 -2.54
N VAL A 169 -1.23 -9.08 -3.00
CA VAL A 169 -1.80 -7.88 -2.38
C VAL A 169 -3.31 -7.88 -2.57
N LEU A 170 -3.78 -8.05 -3.82
CA LEU A 170 -5.21 -8.00 -4.11
C LEU A 170 -5.98 -9.06 -3.31
N GLU A 171 -5.45 -10.29 -3.24
CA GLU A 171 -6.03 -11.41 -2.48
C GLU A 171 -6.00 -11.16 -0.96
N LYS A 172 -4.86 -10.69 -0.42
CA LYS A 172 -4.69 -10.41 1.01
C LYS A 172 -5.71 -9.39 1.51
N PHE A 173 -5.94 -8.33 0.73
CA PHE A 173 -6.87 -7.27 1.09
C PHE A 173 -8.26 -7.46 0.48
N ARG A 174 -8.48 -8.54 -0.28
CA ARG A 174 -9.74 -8.89 -0.94
C ARG A 174 -10.31 -7.75 -1.78
N PHE A 175 -9.47 -7.12 -2.59
CA PHE A 175 -9.92 -6.04 -3.47
C PHE A 175 -11.01 -6.56 -4.41
N PRO A 176 -12.12 -5.83 -4.60
CA PRO A 176 -13.03 -6.12 -5.69
C PRO A 176 -12.36 -5.76 -7.03
N ALA A 177 -12.59 -6.56 -8.07
CA ALA A 177 -12.04 -6.32 -9.40
C ALA A 177 -12.45 -4.96 -10.00
N SER A 178 -13.58 -4.41 -9.56
CA SER A 178 -14.03 -3.06 -9.95
C SER A 178 -13.16 -1.93 -9.38
N VAL A 179 -12.30 -2.21 -8.39
CA VAL A 179 -11.35 -1.25 -7.82
C VAL A 179 -9.92 -1.65 -8.19
N GLY A 180 -9.53 -2.89 -7.91
CA GLY A 180 -8.15 -3.38 -8.12
C GLY A 180 -7.81 -3.84 -9.54
N GLY A 181 -8.81 -3.86 -10.45
CA GLY A 181 -8.66 -4.40 -11.80
C GLY A 181 -8.87 -5.91 -11.89
N THR A 182 -8.93 -6.43 -13.11
CA THR A 182 -9.16 -7.86 -13.42
C THR A 182 -7.88 -8.63 -13.72
N GLN A 183 -6.72 -7.97 -13.58
CA GLN A 183 -5.41 -8.55 -13.81
C GLN A 183 -4.44 -8.11 -12.72
N CYS A 184 -3.49 -8.98 -12.40
CA CYS A 184 -2.48 -8.73 -11.38
C CYS A 184 -1.13 -9.37 -11.75
N GLY A 185 -0.06 -8.85 -11.18
CA GLY A 185 1.30 -9.35 -11.30
C GLY A 185 1.55 -10.58 -10.42
N THR A 186 2.45 -11.44 -10.86
CA THR A 186 2.90 -12.63 -10.13
C THR A 186 4.41 -12.55 -9.87
N PRO A 187 4.95 -13.24 -8.86
CA PRO A 187 6.36 -13.11 -8.48
C PRO A 187 7.38 -13.44 -9.58
N ASP A 188 6.99 -14.21 -10.62
CA ASP A 188 7.81 -14.52 -11.78
C ASP A 188 7.74 -13.45 -12.89
N GLY A 189 7.13 -12.30 -12.62
CA GLY A 189 6.98 -11.18 -13.55
C GLY A 189 5.87 -11.36 -14.58
N LYS A 190 5.07 -12.42 -14.50
CA LYS A 190 3.93 -12.64 -15.40
C LYS A 190 2.66 -11.98 -14.85
N THR A 191 1.64 -11.93 -15.70
CA THR A 191 0.30 -11.49 -15.33
C THR A 191 -0.67 -12.66 -15.23
N ARG A 192 -1.64 -12.53 -14.32
CA ARG A 192 -2.73 -13.48 -14.12
C ARG A 192 -4.06 -12.74 -14.08
N ARG A 193 -5.15 -13.39 -14.51
CA ARG A 193 -6.51 -12.91 -14.29
C ARG A 193 -6.84 -12.92 -12.80
N TYR A 194 -7.20 -11.78 -12.25
CA TYR A 194 -7.73 -11.63 -10.90
C TYR A 194 -9.26 -11.80 -10.94
N PRO A 195 -9.84 -12.65 -10.08
CA PRO A 195 -11.26 -12.95 -10.08
C PRO A 195 -12.14 -11.79 -9.60
#